data_AF-A0A810PVR8-F1
#
_entry.id   AF-A0A810PVR8-F1
#
_cell.length_a   1.000
_cell.length_b   1.000
_cell.length_c   1.000
_cell.angle_alpha   90.00
_cell.angle_beta   90.00
_cell.angle_gamma   90.00
#
_symmetry.space_group_name_H-M   'P 1'
#
loop_
_entity.id
_entity.type
_entity.pdbx_description
1 polymer ?
#
loop_
_entity_poly.entity_id
_entity_poly.type
_entity_poly.pdbx_seq_one_letter_code
_entity_poly.pdbx_strand_id
1 'polypeptide(L)'
;MLFGGQALLLDPKSERGNWKETLPEIAHEINIVNLTSDKDNAGLLDPFVIMKNVKDAESLAIDILTFLTGISSRDGEKFPVLRKAVRSVTQSDSRGLLHVIDELRREDTPISRNIADHIDSFTDYDFAHLLFSDGTVEKCYQSG
;
A
#
# COMPACT_ATOMS: atom_id res chain seq x y z
N MET A 1 -17.13 -25.16 -20.55
CA MET A 1 -16.76 -24.64 -19.22
C MET A 1 -16.76 -23.12 -19.32
N LEU A 2 -17.54 -22.42 -18.50
CA LEU A 2 -17.37 -20.98 -18.30
C LEU A 2 -16.24 -20.81 -17.29
N PHE A 3 -15.07 -20.40 -17.76
CA PHE A 3 -14.00 -19.98 -16.87
C PHE A 3 -14.35 -18.57 -16.39
N GLY A 4 -14.47 -18.38 -15.08
CA GLY A 4 -14.63 -17.03 -14.51
C GLY A 4 -13.45 -16.16 -14.93
N GLY A 5 -13.74 -14.98 -15.48
CA GLY A 5 -12.74 -13.99 -15.87
C GLY A 5 -12.62 -12.92 -14.80
N GLN A 6 -11.39 -12.59 -14.41
CA GLN A 6 -11.11 -11.40 -13.58
C GLN A 6 -10.69 -10.26 -14.49
N ALA A 7 -11.22 -9.06 -14.23
CA ALA A 7 -10.89 -7.85 -14.97
C ALA A 7 -10.50 -6.74 -14.00
N LEU A 8 -9.39 -6.05 -14.28
CA LEU A 8 -9.03 -4.78 -13.64
C LEU A 8 -9.39 -3.66 -14.61
N LEU A 9 -10.16 -2.68 -14.13
CA LEU A 9 -10.62 -1.58 -14.96
C LEU A 9 -10.33 -0.25 -14.27
N LEU A 10 -9.55 0.59 -14.95
CA LEU A 10 -9.26 1.95 -14.51
C LEU A 10 -10.32 2.87 -15.12
N ASP A 11 -11.12 3.51 -14.26
CA ASP A 11 -12.26 4.33 -14.67
C ASP A 11 -12.06 5.81 -14.30
N PRO A 12 -11.23 6.56 -15.06
CA PRO A 12 -10.92 7.95 -14.74
C PRO A 12 -12.12 8.90 -14.81
N LYS A 13 -13.25 8.45 -15.38
CA LYS A 13 -14.49 9.23 -15.53
C LYS A 13 -15.55 8.90 -14.48
N SER A 14 -15.29 7.96 -13.56
CA SER A 14 -16.23 7.52 -12.52
C SER A 14 -17.61 7.07 -13.05
N GLU A 15 -17.70 6.69 -14.33
CA GLU A 15 -18.94 6.21 -14.96
C GLU A 15 -19.37 4.83 -14.43
N ARG A 16 -18.44 4.11 -13.80
CA ARG A 16 -18.60 2.73 -13.33
C ARG A 16 -18.65 2.64 -11.81
N GLY A 17 -18.65 3.77 -11.12
CA GLY A 17 -18.77 3.86 -9.66
C GLY A 17 -20.06 3.23 -9.12
N ASN A 18 -21.13 3.21 -9.93
CA ASN A 18 -22.44 2.67 -9.53
C ASN A 18 -22.70 1.25 -10.06
N TRP A 19 -21.65 0.49 -10.40
CA TRP A 19 -21.81 -0.87 -10.95
C TRP A 19 -22.34 -1.86 -9.93
N LYS A 20 -22.12 -1.64 -8.63
CA LYS A 20 -22.72 -2.50 -7.59
C LYS A 20 -24.24 -2.38 -7.56
N GLU A 21 -24.78 -1.19 -7.80
CA GLU A 21 -26.22 -0.92 -7.85
C GLU A 21 -26.84 -1.32 -9.18
N THR A 22 -26.12 -1.11 -10.29
CA THR A 22 -26.64 -1.37 -11.64
C THR A 22 -26.45 -2.82 -12.09
N LEU A 23 -25.54 -3.59 -11.46
CA LEU A 23 -25.29 -5.01 -11.72
C LEU A 23 -25.44 -5.84 -10.44
N PRO A 24 -26.65 -5.92 -9.83
CA PRO A 24 -26.86 -6.54 -8.52
C PRO A 24 -26.49 -8.02 -8.49
N GLU A 25 -26.61 -8.73 -9.61
CA GLU A 25 -26.33 -10.17 -9.71
C GLU A 25 -24.85 -10.52 -9.49
N ILE A 26 -23.94 -9.57 -9.75
CA ILE A 26 -22.49 -9.75 -9.55
C ILE A 26 -21.91 -8.72 -8.58
N ALA A 27 -22.74 -7.96 -7.87
CA ALA A 27 -22.29 -6.88 -6.99
C ALA A 27 -21.31 -7.35 -5.90
N HIS A 28 -21.48 -8.59 -5.43
CA HIS A 28 -20.60 -9.24 -4.46
C HIS A 28 -19.21 -9.58 -5.01
N GLU A 29 -19.06 -9.64 -6.33
CA GLU A 29 -17.79 -9.90 -7.03
C GLU A 29 -17.08 -8.60 -7.47
N ILE A 30 -17.77 -7.46 -7.44
CA ILE A 30 -17.22 -6.17 -7.86
C ILE A 30 -16.57 -5.48 -6.66
N ASN A 31 -15.31 -5.10 -6.77
CA ASN A 31 -14.64 -4.18 -5.84
C ASN A 31 -14.34 -2.86 -6.54
N ILE A 32 -14.85 -1.76 -5.99
CA ILE A 32 -14.61 -0.40 -6.49
C ILE A 32 -13.71 0.29 -5.46
N VAL A 33 -12.55 0.74 -5.91
CA VAL A 33 -11.63 1.56 -5.12
C VAL A 33 -11.55 2.91 -5.80
N ASN A 34 -12.02 3.95 -5.10
CA ASN A 34 -11.95 5.32 -5.59
C ASN A 34 -10.56 5.89 -5.30
N LEU A 35 -9.83 6.24 -6.35
CA LEU A 35 -8.50 6.85 -6.25
C LEU A 35 -8.64 8.37 -6.06
N THR A 36 -9.36 8.80 -5.03
CA THR A 36 -9.51 10.20 -4.64
C THR A 36 -8.70 10.49 -3.38
N SER A 37 -8.37 11.76 -3.14
CA SER A 37 -7.74 12.22 -1.89
C SER A 37 -8.71 12.28 -0.71
N ASP A 38 -9.85 11.58 -0.80
CA ASP A 38 -10.78 11.48 0.32
C ASP A 38 -10.12 10.68 1.45
N LYS A 39 -10.27 11.17 2.68
CA LYS A 39 -9.58 10.61 3.85
C LYS A 39 -9.99 9.16 4.10
N ASP A 40 -11.23 8.82 3.74
CA ASP A 40 -11.77 7.47 3.88
C ASP A 40 -11.08 6.45 2.95
N ASN A 41 -10.39 6.91 1.90
CA ASN A 41 -9.65 6.04 0.98
C ASN A 41 -8.18 5.88 1.35
N ALA A 42 -7.71 6.57 2.40
CA ALA A 42 -6.31 6.52 2.79
C ALA A 42 -5.89 5.10 3.19
N GLY A 43 -4.74 4.66 2.69
CA GLY A 43 -4.16 3.35 2.99
C GLY A 43 -4.90 2.14 2.41
N LEU A 44 -5.97 2.32 1.61
CA LEU A 44 -6.71 1.19 1.02
C LEU A 44 -5.87 0.33 0.06
N LEU A 45 -4.80 0.91 -0.50
CA LEU A 45 -3.86 0.23 -1.39
C LEU A 45 -2.52 -0.09 -0.70
N ASP A 46 -2.45 0.07 0.63
CA ASP A 46 -1.27 -0.32 1.38
C ASP A 46 -1.02 -1.84 1.24
N PRO A 47 0.22 -2.28 0.95
CA PRO A 47 0.56 -3.69 0.83
C PRO A 47 0.09 -4.57 1.99
N PHE A 48 0.10 -4.05 3.22
CA PHE A 48 -0.31 -4.78 4.41
C PHE A 48 -1.85 -4.87 4.55
N VAL A 49 -2.59 -4.05 3.82
CA VAL A 49 -4.05 -4.07 3.72
C VAL A 49 -4.49 -5.01 2.60
N ILE A 50 -3.91 -4.89 1.40
CA ILE A 50 -4.36 -5.60 0.20
C ILE A 50 -3.81 -7.02 0.06
N MET A 51 -2.71 -7.36 0.73
CA MET A 51 -2.13 -8.71 0.61
C MET A 51 -2.63 -9.63 1.73
N LYS A 52 -3.09 -10.83 1.36
CA LYS A 52 -3.48 -11.86 2.33
C LYS A 52 -2.27 -12.45 3.05
N ASN A 53 -1.19 -12.68 2.30
CA ASN A 53 0.06 -13.24 2.82
C ASN A 53 1.00 -12.12 3.24
N VAL A 54 1.43 -12.17 4.49
CA VAL A 54 2.32 -11.16 5.11
C VAL A 54 3.69 -11.09 4.42
N LYS A 55 4.21 -12.22 3.88
CA LYS A 55 5.47 -12.21 3.12
C LYS A 55 5.31 -11.51 1.78
N ASP A 56 4.17 -11.69 1.12
CA ASP A 56 3.90 -11.06 -0.16
C ASP A 56 3.65 -9.55 0.05
N ALA A 57 3.04 -9.16 1.17
CA ALA A 57 2.96 -7.76 1.63
C ALA A 57 4.37 -7.15 1.81
N GLU A 58 5.27 -7.85 2.51
CA GLU A 58 6.65 -7.39 2.72
C GLU A 58 7.37 -7.17 1.39
N SER A 59 7.27 -8.12 0.45
CA SER A 59 7.86 -7.99 -0.88
C SER A 59 7.31 -6.80 -1.65
N LEU A 60 5.99 -6.63 -1.67
CA LEU A 60 5.36 -5.51 -2.37
C LEU A 60 5.71 -4.15 -1.73
N ALA A 61 5.79 -4.08 -0.39
CA ALA A 61 6.22 -2.88 0.31
C ALA A 61 7.65 -2.48 -0.06
N ILE A 62 8.57 -3.45 -0.17
CA ILE A 62 9.94 -3.19 -0.64
C ILE A 62 9.92 -2.66 -2.08
N ASP A 63 9.16 -3.28 -2.99
CA ASP A 63 9.11 -2.87 -4.39
C ASP A 63 8.54 -1.45 -4.56
N ILE A 64 7.47 -1.11 -3.83
CA ILE A 64 6.89 0.25 -3.85
C ILE A 64 7.89 1.27 -3.31
N LEU A 65 8.48 1.02 -2.13
CA LEU A 65 9.36 2.00 -1.50
C LEU A 65 10.67 2.16 -2.26
N THR A 66 11.22 1.10 -2.87
CA THR A 66 12.39 1.21 -3.75
C THR A 66 12.07 1.96 -5.04
N PHE A 67 10.86 1.78 -5.60
CA PHE A 67 10.39 2.56 -6.74
C PHE A 67 10.28 4.05 -6.40
N LEU A 68 9.62 4.41 -5.29
CA LEU A 68 9.43 5.79 -4.86
C LEU A 68 10.76 6.48 -4.54
N THR A 69 11.64 5.80 -3.80
CA THR A 69 12.90 6.39 -3.33
C THR A 69 14.04 6.31 -4.37
N GLY A 70 13.90 5.49 -5.41
CA GLY A 70 14.96 5.16 -6.36
C GLY A 70 16.10 4.33 -5.78
N ILE A 71 15.95 3.78 -4.57
CA ILE A 71 16.97 2.96 -3.92
C ILE A 71 17.08 1.62 -4.65
N SER A 72 18.24 1.37 -5.26
CA SER A 72 18.52 0.11 -5.93
C SER A 72 18.75 -1.02 -4.95
N SER A 73 18.33 -2.25 -5.29
CA SER A 73 18.70 -3.46 -4.54
C SER A 73 20.21 -3.74 -4.51
N ARG A 74 20.99 -3.06 -5.36
CA ARG A 74 22.45 -3.11 -5.40
C ARG A 74 23.13 -2.08 -4.50
N ASP A 75 22.37 -1.13 -3.93
CA ASP A 75 22.88 -0.15 -2.99
C ASP A 75 23.18 -0.83 -1.65
N GLY A 76 24.47 -1.06 -1.39
CA GLY A 76 24.92 -1.78 -0.19
C GLY A 76 24.74 -1.02 1.12
N GLU A 77 24.39 0.27 1.09
CA GLU A 77 24.24 1.10 2.28
C GLU A 77 22.76 1.39 2.57
N LYS A 78 22.00 1.85 1.58
CA LYS A 78 20.61 2.27 1.76
C LYS A 78 19.61 1.11 1.74
N PHE A 79 19.81 0.15 0.83
CA PHE A 79 18.85 -0.94 0.66
C PHE A 79 18.74 -1.84 1.90
N PRO A 80 19.84 -2.21 2.60
CA PRO A 80 19.74 -2.97 3.84
C PRO A 80 18.96 -2.24 4.94
N VAL A 81 19.13 -0.91 5.05
CA VAL A 81 18.42 -0.07 6.02
C VAL A 81 16.92 -0.06 5.72
N LEU A 82 16.54 0.24 4.47
CA LEU A 82 15.14 0.20 4.02
C LEU A 82 14.51 -1.17 4.26
N ARG A 83 15.18 -2.24 3.82
CA ARG A 83 14.69 -3.62 3.97
C ARG A 83 14.50 -4.02 5.43
N LYS A 84 15.41 -3.59 6.32
CA LYS A 84 15.32 -3.84 7.76
C LYS A 84 14.11 -3.14 8.38
N ALA A 85 13.85 -1.88 8.00
CA ALA A 85 12.67 -1.14 8.49
C ALA A 85 11.37 -1.82 8.05
N VAL A 86 11.23 -2.15 6.76
CA VAL A 86 10.05 -2.87 6.25
C VAL A 86 9.85 -4.19 6.98
N ARG A 87 10.91 -4.98 7.17
CA ARG A 87 10.84 -6.25 7.89
C ARG A 87 10.43 -6.09 9.35
N SER A 88 10.83 -5.00 10.00
CA SER A 88 10.44 -4.70 11.39
C SER A 88 8.92 -4.43 11.47
N VAL A 89 8.38 -3.65 10.54
CA VAL A 89 6.93 -3.42 10.42
C VAL A 89 6.17 -4.72 10.14
N THR A 90 6.65 -5.55 9.21
CA THR A 90 6.06 -6.86 8.89
C THR A 90 5.91 -7.74 10.13
N GLN A 91 6.90 -7.72 11.02
CA GLN A 91 6.94 -8.51 12.25
C GLN A 91 6.14 -7.91 13.42
N SER A 92 5.68 -6.67 13.29
CA SER A 92 4.89 -5.99 14.32
C SER A 92 3.39 -6.32 14.23
N ASP A 93 2.64 -5.95 15.26
CA ASP A 93 1.19 -6.13 15.31
C ASP A 93 0.44 -5.05 14.49
N SER A 94 1.01 -3.85 14.37
CA SER A 94 0.46 -2.72 13.62
C SER A 94 1.24 -2.49 12.33
N ARG A 95 0.62 -2.71 11.19
CA ARG A 95 1.31 -2.74 9.88
C ARG A 95 0.78 -1.67 8.96
N GLY A 96 1.70 -0.94 8.31
CA GLY A 96 1.39 0.06 7.31
C GLY A 96 2.67 0.77 6.86
N LEU A 97 2.68 1.35 5.67
CA LEU A 97 3.85 2.04 5.14
C LEU A 97 4.22 3.27 5.97
N LEU A 98 3.29 3.92 6.69
CA LEU A 98 3.62 5.01 7.61
C LEU A 98 4.51 4.52 8.77
N HIS A 99 4.26 3.32 9.29
CA HIS A 99 5.12 2.74 10.32
C HIS A 99 6.54 2.43 9.81
N VAL A 100 6.74 2.30 8.49
CA VAL A 100 8.09 2.14 7.95
C VAL A 100 8.89 3.44 8.13
N ILE A 101 8.24 4.59 7.98
CA ILE A 101 8.84 5.91 8.25
C ILE A 101 9.21 6.00 9.74
N ASP A 102 8.31 5.57 10.62
CA ASP A 102 8.57 5.56 12.07
C ASP A 102 9.75 4.66 12.45
N GLU A 103 9.82 3.44 11.89
CA GLU A 103 10.94 2.54 12.13
C GLU A 103 12.28 3.10 11.61
N LEU A 104 12.28 3.77 10.45
CA LEU A 104 13.46 4.46 9.94
C LEU A 104 13.88 5.62 10.86
N ARG A 105 12.92 6.43 11.34
CA ARG A 105 13.18 7.52 12.29
C ARG A 105 13.72 7.00 13.62
N ARG A 106 13.24 5.84 14.08
CA ARG A 106 13.69 5.17 15.32
C ARG A 106 15.13 4.65 15.23
N GLU A 107 15.58 4.23 14.04
CA GLU A 107 16.98 3.82 13.83
C GLU A 107 17.97 4.99 13.97
N ASP A 108 17.52 6.23 13.70
CA ASP A 108 18.22 7.50 13.98
C ASP A 108 19.66 7.61 13.45
N THR A 109 19.92 6.99 12.30
CA THR A 109 21.17 7.16 11.54
C THR A 109 20.99 8.23 10.45
N PRO A 110 22.07 8.88 9.96
CA PRO A 110 21.97 9.82 8.85
C PRO A 110 21.31 9.22 7.60
N ILE A 111 21.57 7.93 7.32
CA ILE A 111 20.99 7.21 6.18
C ILE A 111 19.50 6.96 6.43
N SER A 112 19.13 6.41 7.59
CA SER A 112 17.71 6.10 7.89
C SER A 112 16.84 7.35 7.92
N ARG A 113 17.31 8.45 8.53
CA ARG A 113 16.60 9.75 8.48
C ARG A 113 16.42 10.25 7.05
N ASN A 114 17.46 10.19 6.21
CA ASN A 114 17.35 10.61 4.82
C ASN A 114 16.34 9.78 4.02
N ILE A 115 16.30 8.46 4.24
CA ILE A 115 15.30 7.58 3.62
C ILE A 115 13.90 7.92 4.14
N ALA A 116 13.74 8.12 5.45
CA ALA A 116 12.47 8.50 6.06
C ALA A 116 11.93 9.80 5.46
N ASP A 117 12.75 10.85 5.42
CA ASP A 117 12.35 12.16 4.88
C ASP A 117 11.99 12.07 3.39
N HIS A 118 12.69 11.24 2.62
CA HIS A 118 12.37 11.04 1.22
C HIS A 118 11.03 10.33 1.05
N ILE A 119 10.73 9.28 1.82
CA ILE A 119 9.44 8.59 1.80
C ILE A 119 8.32 9.53 2.28
N ASP A 120 8.54 10.26 3.37
CA ASP A 120 7.59 11.20 3.97
C ASP A 120 7.18 12.30 2.97
N SER A 121 8.12 12.78 2.17
CA SER A 121 7.83 13.76 1.10
C SER A 121 6.87 13.24 0.03
N PHE A 122 6.71 11.92 -0.11
CA PHE A 122 5.70 11.37 -1.01
C PHE A 122 4.31 11.37 -0.37
N THR A 123 4.22 11.30 0.95
CA THR A 123 2.92 11.21 1.66
C THR A 123 2.07 12.46 1.48
N ASP A 124 2.67 13.59 1.12
CA ASP A 124 1.99 14.85 0.80
C ASP A 124 1.34 14.87 -0.60
N TYR A 125 1.59 13.87 -1.46
CA TYR A 125 0.94 13.80 -2.77
C TYR A 125 -0.46 13.17 -2.67
N ASP A 126 -1.42 13.74 -3.41
CA ASP A 126 -2.83 13.32 -3.42
C ASP A 126 -3.04 11.80 -3.63
N PHE A 127 -2.19 11.15 -4.43
CA PHE A 127 -2.29 9.72 -4.72
C PHE A 127 -1.58 8.84 -3.69
N ALA A 128 -0.62 9.39 -2.94
CA ALA A 128 0.15 8.62 -1.97
C ALA A 128 -0.69 8.30 -0.73
N HIS A 129 -1.64 9.17 -0.37
CA HIS A 129 -2.58 8.86 0.72
C HIS A 129 -3.25 7.49 0.56
N LEU A 130 -3.50 7.01 -0.67
CA LEU A 130 -4.06 5.67 -0.93
C LEU A 130 -3.10 4.53 -0.55
N LEU A 131 -1.80 4.74 -0.66
CA LEU A 131 -0.76 3.72 -0.43
C LEU A 131 -0.29 3.67 1.02
N PHE A 132 -0.33 4.79 1.73
CA PHE A 132 0.27 4.92 3.06
C PHE A 132 -0.79 4.78 4.16
N SER A 133 -0.90 3.58 4.73
CA SER A 133 -1.75 3.30 5.90
C SER A 133 -1.01 3.53 7.21
N ASP A 134 -1.74 3.99 8.23
CA ASP A 134 -1.32 4.02 9.64
C ASP A 134 -1.66 2.71 10.38
N GLY A 135 -2.09 1.68 9.66
CA GLY A 135 -2.47 0.37 10.19
C GLY A 135 -3.87 0.27 10.80
N THR A 136 -4.67 1.34 10.74
CA THR A 136 -6.07 1.31 11.22
C THR A 136 -7.08 0.84 10.17
N VAL A 137 -6.68 0.82 8.90
CA VAL A 137 -7.53 0.44 7.77
C VAL A 137 -7.92 -1.04 7.86
N GLU A 138 -9.22 -1.31 7.95
CA GLU A 138 -9.74 -2.67 7.90
C GLU A 138 -9.53 -3.28 6.51
N LYS A 139 -9.14 -4.56 6.46
CA LYS A 139 -8.94 -5.27 5.20
C LYS A 139 -10.25 -5.31 4.42
N CYS A 140 -10.21 -4.91 3.14
CA CYS A 140 -11.35 -5.04 2.21
C CYS A 140 -11.81 -6.49 1.97
N TYR A 141 -11.13 -7.51 2.51
CA TYR A 141 -11.57 -8.89 2.41
C TYR A 141 -12.58 -9.22 3.50
N GLN A 142 -13.87 -9.04 3.20
CA GLN A 142 -14.89 -9.80 3.89
C GLN A 142 -14.74 -11.29 3.53
N SER A 143 -14.81 -12.11 4.57
CA SER A 143 -14.66 -13.55 4.54
C SER A 143 -15.68 -14.19 3.58
N GLY A 144 -15.16 -14.88 2.57
CA GLY A 144 -15.86 -15.98 1.89
C GLY A 144 -15.36 -17.30 2.45
#